data_AF-A0AA43I8C1-F1
#
_entry.id   AF-A0AA43I8C1-F1
#
_cell.length_a   1.000
_cell.length_b   1.000
_cell.length_c   1.000
_cell.angle_alpha   90.00
_cell.angle_beta   90.00
_cell.angle_gamma   90.00
#
_symmetry.space_group_name_H-M   'P 1'
#
loop_
_entity.id
_entity.type
_entity.pdbx_description
1 polymer ?
#
loop_
_entity_poly.entity_id
_entity_poly.type
_entity_poly.pdbx_seq_one_letter_code
_entity_poly.pdbx_strand_id
1 'polypeptide(L)' 'MLELKDYSQRRLGDRDQLSFDIEKFLKQVDSDVFVEAVAERLNCSVINILSRVQQVPGLKRNYIIRDGCTKTILRIEK' A
#
# COMPACT_ATOMS: atom_id res chain seq x y z
N MET A 1 -1.98 -37.61 -10.97
CA MET A 1 -0.86 -36.65 -10.81
C MET A 1 -1.51 -35.32 -10.49
N LEU A 2 -1.40 -34.86 -9.24
CA LEU A 2 -2.26 -33.79 -8.71
C LEU A 2 -1.97 -32.43 -9.33
N GLU A 3 -3.05 -31.72 -9.61
CA GLU A 3 -3.14 -30.40 -10.23
C GLU A 3 -2.43 -29.32 -9.39
N LEU A 4 -1.37 -28.73 -9.93
CA LEU A 4 -0.79 -27.47 -9.45
C LEU A 4 -1.54 -26.26 -10.05
N LYS A 5 -2.87 -26.27 -9.95
CA LYS A 5 -3.71 -25.10 -10.19
C LYS A 5 -4.47 -24.79 -8.90
N ASP A 6 -4.69 -23.51 -8.64
CA ASP A 6 -5.69 -23.00 -7.67
C ASP A 6 -5.33 -22.79 -6.19
N TYR A 7 -4.09 -22.94 -5.70
CA TYR A 7 -3.81 -22.61 -4.28
C TYR A 7 -3.64 -21.11 -3.93
N SER A 8 -3.70 -20.21 -4.91
CA SER A 8 -3.57 -18.76 -4.68
C SER A 8 -4.83 -17.94 -4.97
N GLN A 9 -5.92 -18.55 -5.44
CA GLN A 9 -7.10 -17.81 -5.91
C GLN A 9 -8.33 -17.85 -4.98
N ARG A 10 -8.32 -18.63 -3.89
CA ARG A 10 -9.51 -18.83 -3.04
C ARG A 10 -9.43 -18.29 -1.60
N ARG A 11 -8.46 -17.41 -1.31
CA ARG A 11 -8.47 -16.59 -0.07
C ARG A 11 -8.51 -15.07 -0.33
N LEU A 12 -8.81 -14.66 -1.57
CA LEU A 12 -9.08 -13.28 -1.99
C LEU A 12 -10.58 -12.94 -1.87
N GLY A 13 -11.23 -13.44 -0.82
CA GLY A 13 -12.57 -12.96 -0.46
C GLY A 13 -12.41 -11.61 0.23
N ASP A 14 -12.61 -10.52 -0.49
CA ASP A 14 -12.81 -9.16 0.05
C ASP A 14 -11.72 -8.58 0.96
N ARG A 15 -10.53 -9.18 1.02
CA ARG A 15 -9.38 -8.58 1.72
C ARG A 15 -8.71 -7.56 0.79
N ASP A 16 -9.42 -6.45 0.62
CA ASP A 16 -9.02 -5.18 0.00
C ASP A 16 -8.07 -5.24 -1.19
N GLN A 17 -8.66 -5.24 -2.39
CA GLN A 17 -7.99 -4.93 -3.64
C GLN A 17 -7.08 -3.69 -3.51
N LEU A 18 -7.53 -2.66 -2.79
CA LEU A 18 -6.75 -1.45 -2.51
C LEU A 18 -5.48 -1.74 -1.70
N SER A 19 -5.53 -2.58 -0.67
CA SER A 19 -4.36 -2.97 0.11
C SER A 19 -3.34 -3.73 -0.75
N PHE A 20 -3.82 -4.60 -1.62
CA PHE A 20 -2.98 -5.33 -2.58
C PHE A 20 -2.33 -4.39 -3.60
N ASP A 21 -3.09 -3.44 -4.15
CA ASP A 21 -2.58 -2.46 -5.11
C ASP A 21 -1.56 -1.51 -4.46
N ILE A 22 -1.81 -1.07 -3.22
CA ILE A 22 -0.85 -0.28 -2.43
C ILE A 22 0.44 -1.09 -2.21
N GLU A 23 0.35 -2.34 -1.76
CA GLU A 23 1.52 -3.19 -1.53
C GLU A 23 2.32 -3.40 -2.82
N LYS A 24 1.62 -3.73 -3.93
CA LYS A 24 2.24 -3.92 -5.24
C LYS A 24 2.95 -2.66 -5.72
N PHE A 25 2.31 -1.50 -5.59
CA PHE A 25 2.88 -0.23 -5.99
C PHE A 25 4.12 0.10 -5.16
N LEU A 26 4.05 -0.02 -3.84
CA LEU A 26 5.18 0.26 -2.96
C LEU A 26 6.32 -0.76 -3.09
N LYS A 27 6.05 -2.00 -3.51
CA LYS A 27 7.12 -2.95 -3.89
C LYS A 27 7.83 -2.60 -5.19
N GLN A 28 7.16 -1.89 -6.11
CA GLN A 28 7.78 -1.42 -7.35
C GLN A 28 8.63 -0.18 -7.13
N VAL A 29 8.24 0.67 -6.18
CA VAL A 29 8.99 1.87 -5.82
C VAL A 29 9.93 1.51 -4.67
N ASP A 30 11.19 1.19 -4.97
CA ASP A 30 12.22 0.85 -3.97
C ASP A 30 12.67 2.08 -3.14
N SER A 31 11.73 2.98 -2.80
CA SER A 31 11.97 4.28 -2.19
C SER A 31 10.74 4.79 -1.45
N ASP A 32 10.95 5.78 -0.59
CA ASP A 32 9.88 6.43 0.16
C ASP A 32 8.90 7.16 -0.78
N VAL A 33 7.61 6.84 -0.67
CA VAL A 33 6.58 7.47 -1.53
C VAL A 33 5.60 8.29 -0.72
N PHE A 34 5.35 9.51 -1.19
CA PHE A 34 4.30 10.35 -0.63
C PHE A 34 2.95 9.70 -0.79
N VAL A 35 2.15 9.67 0.29
CA VAL A 35 0.80 9.09 0.25
C VAL A 35 -0.07 9.75 -0.81
N GLU A 36 0.15 11.04 -1.08
CA GLU A 36 -0.54 11.82 -2.10
C GLU A 36 -0.26 11.27 -3.51
N ALA A 37 0.98 10.88 -3.80
CA ALA A 37 1.35 10.29 -5.09
C ALA A 37 0.73 8.90 -5.26
N VAL A 38 0.65 8.12 -4.18
CA VAL A 38 -0.06 6.82 -4.20
C VAL A 38 -1.56 7.04 -4.41
N ALA A 39 -2.14 8.02 -3.74
CA ALA A 39 -3.55 8.40 -3.84
C ALA A 39 -3.92 8.83 -5.27
N GLU A 40 -3.11 9.70 -5.88
CA GLU A 40 -3.28 10.12 -7.26
C GLU A 40 -3.14 8.94 -8.23
N ARG A 41 -2.14 8.08 -8.04
CA ARG A 41 -1.88 6.94 -8.91
C ARG A 41 -2.98 5.87 -8.85
N LEU A 42 -3.51 5.62 -7.65
CA LEU A 42 -4.58 4.65 -7.42
C LEU A 42 -5.97 5.27 -7.54
N ASN A 43 -6.07 6.55 -7.92
CA ASN A 43 -7.31 7.33 -7.98
C ASN A 43 -8.18 7.13 -6.73
N CYS A 44 -7.56 7.28 -5.55
CA CYS A 44 -8.17 6.99 -4.26
C CYS A 44 -7.84 8.09 -3.26
N SER A 45 -8.71 8.29 -2.26
CA SER A 45 -8.47 9.28 -1.22
C SER A 45 -7.29 8.90 -0.32
N VAL A 46 -6.47 9.87 0.05
CA VAL A 46 -5.36 9.70 1.00
C VAL A 46 -5.80 9.01 2.29
N ILE A 47 -6.97 9.37 2.82
CA ILE A 47 -7.55 8.76 4.04
C ILE A 47 -7.76 7.25 3.87
N ASN A 48 -8.27 6.83 2.71
CA ASN A 48 -8.49 5.41 2.41
C ASN A 48 -7.17 4.67 2.34
N ILE A 49 -6.17 5.26 1.68
CA ILE A 49 -4.82 4.69 1.64
C ILE A 49 -4.26 4.56 3.05
N LEU A 50 -4.29 5.60 3.87
CA LEU A 50 -3.77 5.55 5.26
C LEU A 50 -4.50 4.55 6.16
N SER A 51 -5.79 4.33 5.93
CA SER A 51 -6.57 3.31 6.63
C SER A 51 -6.12 1.89 6.25
N ARG A 52 -5.90 1.64 4.96
CA ARG A 52 -5.49 0.34 4.42
C ARG A 52 -4.02 0.01 4.63
N VAL A 53 -3.16 1.02 4.56
CA VAL A 53 -1.73 0.92 4.84
C VAL A 53 -1.46 0.32 6.22
N GLN A 54 -2.27 0.63 7.23
CA GLN A 54 -2.13 0.04 8.56
C GLN A 54 -2.42 -1.46 8.60
N GLN A 55 -3.11 -1.99 7.59
CA GLN A 55 -3.42 -3.41 7.45
C GLN A 55 -2.34 -4.14 6.62
N VAL A 56 -1.40 -3.42 6.00
CA VAL A 56 -0.31 -4.02 5.20
C VAL A 56 0.88 -4.30 6.13
N PRO A 57 1.23 -5.58 6.36
CA PRO A 57 2.37 -5.94 7.20
C PRO A 57 3.68 -5.45 6.58
N GLY A 58 4.55 -4.87 7.40
CA GLY A 58 5.84 -4.32 6.94
C GLY A 58 5.76 -2.91 6.35
N LEU A 59 4.58 -2.30 6.27
CA LEU A 59 4.45 -0.91 5.83
C LEU A 59 4.54 0.06 7.01
N LYS A 60 5.50 0.98 6.96
CA LYS A 60 5.62 2.11 7.88
C LYS A 60 5.08 3.39 7.25
N ARG A 61 4.30 4.11 8.05
CA ARG A 61 3.93 5.51 7.80
C ARG A 61 4.90 6.41 8.56
N ASN A 62 5.53 7.33 7.83
CA ASN A 62 6.37 8.38 8.39
C ASN A 62 5.75 9.73 8.07
N TYR A 63 5.96 10.69 8.97
CA TYR A 63 5.52 12.06 8.78
C TYR A 63 6.75 12.94 8.64
N ILE A 64 6.82 13.69 7.55
CA ILE A 64 7.83 14.73 7.38
C ILE A 64 7.16 16.09 7.46
N ILE A 65 7.76 16.99 8.23
CA ILE A 65 7.33 18.38 8.33
C ILE A 65 8.26 19.18 7.44
N ARG A 66 7.71 19.83 6.41
CA ARG A 66 8.47 20.69 5.50
C ARG A 66 7.68 21.97 5.28
N ASP A 67 8.29 23.12 5.55
CA ASP A 67 7.71 24.46 5.35
C ASP A 67 6.35 24.68 6.07
N GLY A 68 6.19 24.10 7.26
CA GLY A 68 4.94 24.20 8.04
C GLY A 68 3.81 23.28 7.54
N CYS A 69 4.06 22.47 6.51
CA CYS A 69 3.14 21.42 6.06
C CYS A 69 3.63 20.03 6.48
N THR A 70 2.74 19.23 7.06
CA THR A 70 2.99 17.83 7.38
C THR A 70 2.66 16.97 6.16
N LYS A 71 3.66 16.33 5.56
CA LYS A 71 3.47 15.33 4.50
C LYS A 71 3.63 13.93 5.05
N THR A 72 2.78 13.01 4.60
CA THR A 72 2.87 11.61 5.01
C THR A 72 3.56 10.81 3.91
N ILE A 73 4.57 10.03 4.31
CA ILE A 73 5.33 9.15 3.44
C ILE A 73 5.11 7.71 3.86
N LEU A 74 5.07 6.82 2.87
CA LEU A 74 4.94 5.39 3.04
C LEU A 74 6.27 4.72 2.67
N ARG A 75 6.74 3.84 3.55
CA ARG A 75 7.96 3.02 3.37
C ARG A 75 7.63 1.57 3.65
N ILE A 76 8.08 0.64 2.81
CA ILE A 76 8.11 -0.79 3.16
C ILE A 76 9.43 -1.07 3.88
N GLU A 77 9.36 -1.61 5.09
CA GLU A 77 10.51 -2.22 5.76
C GLU A 77 10.67 -3.66 5.25
N LYS A 78 11.86 -3.96 4.72
CA LYS A 78 12.26 -5.31 4.28
C LYS A 78 12.82 -6.11 5.45
#